data_AF-A0A1G2D6K7-F1
#
_entry.id   AF-A0A1G2D6K7-F1
#
_cell.length_a   1.000
_cell.length_b   1.000
_cell.length_c   1.000
_cell.angle_alpha   90.00
_cell.angle_beta   90.00
_cell.angle_gamma   90.00
#
_symmetry.space_group_name_H-M   'P 1'
#
loop_
_entity.id
_entity.type
_entity.pdbx_description
1 polymer ?
#
loop_
_entity_poly.entity_id
_entity_poly.type
_entity_poly.pdbx_seq_one_letter_code
_entity_poly.pdbx_strand_id
1 'polypeptide(L)'
;MKLLAVFLVISFVGVAVFGFLGMVHADTNDHRGCIAAEMQRTNCPEGGNALDSVTFHLGALKDFSNAIFEVNIFATLLTLALLVAMVGLRMTRGNLASPQLRLAYSRHGQRKSFRPFLERKLTRWLALHEDSPALF
;
A
#
# COMPACT_ATOMS: atom_id res chain seq x y z
N MET A 1 -5.08 -8.71 -1.42
CA MET A 1 -4.38 -7.66 -2.19
C MET A 1 -3.76 -6.58 -1.30
N LYS A 2 -4.54 -5.76 -0.57
CA LYS A 2 -3.99 -4.63 0.22
C LYS A 2 -3.05 -5.04 1.36
N LEU A 3 -3.43 -6.05 2.15
CA LEU A 3 -2.62 -6.54 3.28
C LEU A 3 -1.29 -7.16 2.81
N LEU A 4 -1.32 -7.94 1.73
CA LEU A 4 -0.13 -8.56 1.15
C LEU A 4 0.90 -7.50 0.68
N ALA A 5 0.43 -6.41 0.06
CA ALA A 5 1.30 -5.29 -0.30
C ALA A 5 1.92 -4.62 0.94
N VAL A 6 1.15 -4.45 2.02
CA VAL A 6 1.66 -3.90 3.29
C VAL A 6 2.73 -4.81 3.89
N PHE A 7 2.50 -6.12 3.96
CA PHE A 7 3.49 -7.08 4.45
C PHE A 7 4.76 -7.10 3.60
N LEU A 8 4.64 -7.03 2.27
CA LEU A 8 5.80 -6.96 1.37
C LEU A 8 6.63 -5.70 1.61
N VAL A 9 5.98 -4.54 1.76
CA VAL A 9 6.68 -3.28 2.04
C VAL A 9 7.36 -3.32 3.41
N ILE A 10 6.67 -3.80 4.45
CA ILE A 10 7.25 -3.94 5.80
C ILE A 10 8.42 -4.91 5.79
N SER A 11 8.30 -6.04 5.09
CA SER A 11 9.40 -7.01 4.98
C SER A 11 10.59 -6.41 4.25
N PHE A 12 10.37 -5.68 3.17
CA PHE A 12 11.44 -5.06 2.40
C PHE A 12 12.14 -3.96 3.22
N VAL A 13 11.38 -3.10 3.89
CA VAL A 13 11.92 -2.08 4.80
C VAL A 13 12.63 -2.74 5.98
N GLY A 14 12.08 -3.81 6.55
CA GLY A 14 12.70 -4.56 7.63
C GLY A 14 14.03 -5.19 7.23
N VAL A 15 14.12 -5.81 6.05
CA VAL A 15 15.39 -6.35 5.53
C VAL A 15 16.37 -5.23 5.20
N ALA A 16 15.91 -4.09 4.67
CA ALA A 16 16.77 -2.94 4.39
C ALA A 16 17.32 -2.30 5.68
N VAL A 17 16.49 -2.18 6.72
CA VAL A 17 16.87 -1.58 8.00
C VAL A 17 17.65 -2.55 8.86
N PHE A 18 17.26 -3.82 8.97
CA PHE A 18 17.84 -4.79 9.89
C PHE A 18 18.77 -5.81 9.23
N GLY A 19 18.91 -5.80 7.89
CA GLY A 19 19.78 -6.72 7.16
C GLY A 19 21.24 -6.67 7.62
N PHE A 20 21.67 -5.55 8.20
CA PHE A 20 23.01 -5.41 8.77
C PHE A 20 23.24 -6.27 10.02
N LEU A 21 22.18 -6.60 10.79
CA LEU A 21 22.29 -7.48 11.96
C LEU A 21 22.67 -8.91 11.57
N GLY A 22 22.39 -9.31 10.33
CA GLY A 22 22.79 -10.62 9.80
C GLY A 22 24.28 -10.71 9.41
N MET A 23 24.98 -9.58 9.32
CA MET A 23 26.41 -9.52 8.97
C MET A 23 27.35 -9.67 10.19
N VAL A 24 26.78 -9.88 11.39
CA VAL A 24 27.49 -9.70 12.67
C VAL A 24 28.37 -10.89 13.07
N HIS A 25 28.27 -12.07 12.45
CA HIS A 25 29.20 -13.18 12.74
C HIS A 25 29.49 -14.04 11.50
N ALA A 26 30.58 -13.74 10.81
CA ALA A 26 31.32 -14.74 10.06
C ALA A 26 32.57 -15.08 10.88
N ASP A 27 32.83 -16.37 11.07
CA ASP A 27 33.90 -16.88 11.95
C ASP A 27 35.22 -16.12 11.78
N THR A 28 35.84 -15.80 12.92
CA THR A 28 37.07 -14.99 13.07
C THR A 28 38.31 -15.55 12.35
N ASN A 29 38.18 -16.66 11.63
CA ASN A 29 39.27 -17.36 10.95
C ASN A 29 39.16 -17.32 9.42
N ASP A 30 38.12 -16.71 8.85
CA ASP A 30 38.02 -16.52 7.41
C ASP A 30 37.84 -15.04 7.10
N HIS A 31 38.91 -14.36 6.66
CA HIS A 31 38.92 -12.96 6.23
C HIS A 31 38.00 -12.67 5.02
N ARG A 32 37.15 -13.62 4.64
CA ARG A 32 36.16 -13.57 3.55
C ARG A 32 34.76 -13.16 4.02
N GLY A 33 34.56 -12.95 5.33
CA GLY A 33 33.23 -12.92 5.95
C GLY A 33 32.50 -11.58 6.02
N CYS A 34 33.08 -10.47 5.54
CA CYS A 34 32.59 -9.16 5.91
C CYS A 34 32.30 -8.26 4.70
N ILE A 35 31.04 -8.27 4.26
CA ILE A 35 30.57 -7.55 3.07
C ILE A 35 30.80 -6.03 3.18
N ALA A 36 30.74 -5.48 4.40
CA ALA A 36 30.96 -4.06 4.67
C ALA A 36 32.42 -3.60 4.46
N ALA A 37 33.40 -4.50 4.60
CA ALA A 37 34.82 -4.24 4.32
C ALA A 37 35.10 -4.03 2.84
N GLU A 38 34.47 -4.83 1.99
CA GLU A 38 34.62 -4.72 0.53
C GLU A 38 34.18 -3.34 0.04
N MET A 39 33.05 -2.85 0.55
CA MET A 39 32.50 -1.55 0.17
C MET A 39 33.37 -0.37 0.64
N GLN A 40 33.95 -0.48 1.84
CA GLN A 40 34.81 0.56 2.40
C GLN A 40 36.28 0.41 2.00
N ARG A 41 36.65 -0.68 1.31
CA ARG A 41 38.03 -1.08 1.00
C ARG A 41 38.93 -1.12 2.24
N THR A 42 38.38 -1.58 3.36
CA THR A 42 39.06 -1.66 4.65
C THR A 42 38.98 -3.08 5.21
N ASN A 43 39.83 -3.41 6.18
CA ASN A 43 39.70 -4.68 6.90
C ASN A 43 38.54 -4.59 7.89
N CYS A 44 37.85 -5.71 8.15
CA CYS A 44 36.84 -5.70 9.18
C CYS A 44 37.45 -5.55 10.57
N PRO A 45 36.81 -4.77 11.45
CA PRO A 45 37.36 -4.50 12.77
C PRO A 45 37.41 -5.80 13.58
N GLU A 46 38.61 -6.37 13.70
CA GLU A 46 38.88 -7.53 14.55
C GLU A 46 38.96 -7.08 16.01
N GLY A 47 37.97 -7.45 16.82
CA GLY A 47 38.02 -7.20 18.27
C GLY A 47 37.68 -5.77 18.72
N GLY A 48 37.02 -4.96 17.89
CA GLY A 48 36.50 -3.65 18.29
C GLY A 48 35.32 -3.75 19.25
N ASN A 49 35.09 -2.71 20.05
CA ASN A 49 33.91 -2.64 20.92
C ASN A 49 32.63 -2.69 20.06
N ALA A 50 31.48 -3.06 20.64
CA ALA A 50 30.20 -3.11 19.89
C ALA A 50 29.88 -1.80 19.14
N LEU A 51 30.34 -0.66 19.68
CA LEU A 51 30.21 0.66 19.03
C LEU A 51 31.04 0.78 17.74
N ASP A 52 32.24 0.21 17.70
CA ASP A 52 33.13 0.25 16.52
C ASP A 52 32.56 -0.58 15.38
N SER A 53 31.93 -1.70 15.71
CA SER A 53 31.18 -2.49 14.72
C SER A 53 29.97 -1.71 14.19
N VAL A 54 29.20 -1.04 15.05
CA VAL A 54 28.03 -0.24 14.62
C VAL A 54 28.45 0.92 13.71
N THR A 55 29.50 1.68 14.06
CA THR A 55 29.96 2.80 13.24
C THR A 55 30.50 2.33 11.90
N PHE A 56 31.21 1.21 11.86
CA PHE A 56 31.69 0.59 10.62
C PHE A 56 30.54 0.20 9.69
N HIS A 57 29.48 -0.43 10.21
CA HIS A 57 28.32 -0.81 9.41
C HIS A 57 27.49 0.39 8.96
N LEU A 58 27.39 1.44 9.78
CA LEU A 58 26.75 2.71 9.40
C LEU A 58 27.52 3.42 8.28
N GLY A 59 28.86 3.34 8.29
CA GLY A 59 29.71 3.83 7.21
C GLY A 59 29.41 3.13 5.89
N ALA A 60 29.39 1.79 5.88
CA ALA A 60 29.02 1.01 4.69
C ALA A 60 27.60 1.35 4.20
N LEU A 61 26.64 1.49 5.11
CA LEU A 61 25.27 1.86 4.75
C LEU A 61 25.19 3.24 4.09
N LYS A 62 25.94 4.21 4.62
CA LYS A 62 26.05 5.55 4.05
C LYS A 62 26.62 5.49 2.64
N ASP A 63 27.72 4.78 2.43
CA ASP A 63 28.38 4.73 1.13
C ASP A 63 27.53 3.97 0.10
N PHE A 64 26.85 2.89 0.50
CA PHE A 64 25.85 2.21 -0.34
C PHE A 64 24.68 3.13 -0.70
N SER A 65 24.18 3.90 0.27
CA SER A 65 23.10 4.85 0.05
C SER A 65 23.53 5.97 -0.91
N ASN A 66 24.73 6.52 -0.72
CA ASN A 66 25.28 7.55 -1.59
C ASN A 66 25.49 7.05 -3.02
N ALA A 67 25.91 5.79 -3.23
CA ALA A 67 25.99 5.21 -4.56
C ALA A 67 24.65 5.23 -5.31
N ILE A 68 23.52 5.16 -4.61
CA ILE A 68 22.19 5.26 -5.21
C ILE A 68 21.82 6.72 -5.50
N PHE A 69 22.18 7.66 -4.62
CA PHE A 69 21.83 9.08 -4.77
C PHE A 69 22.73 9.86 -5.74
N GLU A 70 24.01 9.52 -5.83
CA GLU A 70 24.99 10.19 -6.70
C GLU A 70 24.79 9.87 -8.18
N VAL A 71 24.30 8.66 -8.51
CA VAL A 71 24.15 8.23 -9.90
C VAL A 71 23.14 9.09 -10.67
N ASN A 72 22.05 9.52 -10.02
CA ASN A 72 21.13 10.51 -10.58
C ASN A 72 20.12 11.04 -9.54
N ILE A 73 20.44 12.16 -8.89
CA ILE A 73 19.58 12.80 -7.89
C ILE A 73 18.20 13.16 -8.45
N PHE A 74 18.10 13.47 -9.74
CA PHE A 74 16.82 13.79 -10.37
C PHE A 74 15.94 12.55 -10.53
N ALA A 75 16.53 11.39 -10.85
CA ALA A 75 15.78 10.14 -10.93
C ALA A 75 15.29 9.67 -9.56
N THR A 76 16.09 9.85 -8.50
CA THR A 76 15.68 9.53 -7.13
C THR A 76 14.57 10.46 -6.63
N LEU A 77 14.65 11.77 -6.92
CA LEU A 77 13.58 12.71 -6.62
C LEU A 77 12.31 12.44 -7.42
N LEU A 78 12.42 12.09 -8.70
CA LEU A 78 11.29 11.75 -9.56
C LEU A 78 10.56 10.48 -9.05
N THR A 79 11.31 9.43 -8.72
CA THR A 79 10.75 8.19 -8.18
C THR A 79 10.07 8.41 -6.84
N LEU A 80 10.67 9.23 -5.95
CA LEU A 80 10.04 9.64 -4.71
C LEU A 80 8.74 10.43 -4.95
N ALA A 81 8.76 11.41 -5.85
CA ALA A 81 7.58 12.21 -6.20
C ALA A 81 6.44 11.33 -6.75
N LEU A 82 6.76 10.36 -7.61
CA LEU A 82 5.79 9.40 -8.15
C LEU A 82 5.19 8.52 -7.05
N LEU A 83 5.99 8.04 -6.11
CA LEU A 83 5.50 7.25 -4.96
C LEU A 83 4.54 8.08 -4.09
N VAL A 84 4.90 9.32 -3.76
CA VAL A 84 4.03 10.22 -2.98
C VAL A 84 2.74 10.51 -3.73
N ALA A 85 2.81 10.79 -5.04
CA ALA A 85 1.64 11.04 -5.87
C ALA A 85 0.71 9.82 -5.91
N MET A 86 1.25 8.60 -6.04
CA MET A 86 0.45 7.38 -6.03
C MET A 86 -0.25 7.15 -4.69
N VAL A 87 0.43 7.38 -3.56
CA VAL A 87 -0.17 7.28 -2.22
C VAL A 87 -1.27 8.34 -2.04
N GLY A 88 -1.00 9.60 -2.42
CA GLY A 88 -1.96 10.69 -2.36
C GLY A 88 -3.21 10.44 -3.22
N LEU A 89 -3.05 9.90 -4.43
CA LEU A 89 -4.17 9.51 -5.29
C LEU A 89 -5.01 8.37 -4.70
N ARG A 90 -4.40 7.44 -3.96
CA ARG A 90 -5.12 6.37 -3.27
C ARG A 90 -5.90 6.87 -2.06
N MET A 91 -5.33 7.81 -1.30
CA MET A 91 -6.00 8.44 -0.15
C MET A 91 -7.17 9.31 -0.59
N THR A 92 -6.99 10.10 -1.66
CA THR A 92 -8.07 10.95 -2.20
C THR A 92 -9.20 10.12 -2.82
N ARG A 93 -8.92 9.01 -3.51
CA ARG A 93 -9.96 8.11 -4.04
C ARG A 93 -10.90 7.52 -2.97
N GLY A 94 -10.46 7.39 -1.71
CA GLY A 94 -11.34 7.00 -0.60
C GLY A 94 -12.36 8.07 -0.21
N ASN A 95 -12.00 9.35 -0.40
CA ASN A 95 -12.87 10.51 -0.11
C ASN A 95 -13.64 11.01 -1.35
N LEU A 96 -13.22 10.64 -2.56
CA LEU A 96 -13.93 10.93 -3.82
C LEU A 96 -14.99 9.89 -4.18
N ALA A 97 -15.46 9.07 -3.22
CA ALA A 97 -16.74 8.39 -3.36
C ALA A 97 -17.81 9.47 -3.57
N SER A 98 -18.13 9.68 -4.85
CA SER A 98 -18.63 10.95 -5.36
C SER A 98 -19.98 11.32 -4.73
N PRO A 99 -20.18 12.59 -4.34
CA PRO A 99 -21.51 13.06 -3.92
C PRO A 99 -22.57 12.84 -5.00
N GLN A 100 -22.13 12.71 -6.26
CA GLN A 100 -22.94 12.46 -7.44
C GLN A 100 -23.61 11.08 -7.42
N LEU A 101 -22.90 10.01 -7.00
CA LEU A 101 -23.50 8.67 -6.89
C LEU A 101 -24.53 8.58 -5.76
N ARG A 102 -24.30 9.28 -4.65
CA ARG A 102 -25.23 9.29 -3.49
C ARG A 102 -26.55 9.99 -3.82
N LEU A 103 -26.51 11.04 -4.63
CA LEU A 103 -27.68 11.77 -5.13
C LEU A 103 -28.49 10.95 -6.15
N ALA A 104 -27.81 10.21 -7.05
CA ALA A 104 -28.47 9.35 -8.03
C ALA A 104 -29.21 8.17 -7.35
N TYR A 105 -28.60 7.56 -6.32
CA TYR A 105 -29.23 6.48 -5.56
C TYR A 105 -30.46 6.97 -4.77
N SER A 106 -30.38 8.14 -4.14
CA SER A 106 -31.50 8.76 -3.42
C SER A 106 -32.71 9.04 -4.34
N ARG A 107 -32.47 9.56 -5.55
CA ARG A 107 -33.54 9.79 -6.54
C ARG A 107 -34.18 8.50 -7.06
N HIS A 108 -33.40 7.43 -7.20
CA HIS A 108 -33.93 6.13 -7.64
C HIS A 108 -34.79 5.46 -6.54
N GLY A 109 -34.41 5.60 -5.27
CA GLY A 109 -35.22 5.12 -4.13
C GLY A 109 -36.56 5.84 -3.99
N GLN A 110 -36.59 7.16 -4.22
CA GLN A 110 -37.81 7.97 -4.13
C GLN A 110 -38.84 7.62 -5.22
N ARG A 111 -38.41 7.25 -6.43
CA ARG A 111 -39.33 6.85 -7.52
C ARG A 111 -40.08 5.54 -7.26
N LYS A 112 -39.56 4.64 -6.41
CA LYS A 112 -40.25 3.38 -6.08
C LYS A 112 -41.39 3.55 -5.08
N SER A 113 -41.43 4.65 -4.32
CA SER A 113 -42.43 4.85 -3.27
C SER A 113 -43.69 5.59 -3.76
N PHE A 114 -43.61 6.34 -4.86
CA PHE A 114 -44.73 7.16 -5.34
C PHE A 114 -45.50 6.42 -6.45
N ARG A 115 -46.30 5.42 -6.06
CA ARG A 115 -47.37 4.93 -6.94
C ARG A 115 -48.59 5.82 -6.74
N PRO A 116 -49.09 6.53 -7.77
CA PRO A 116 -50.26 7.39 -7.62
C PRO A 116 -51.48 6.57 -7.18
N PHE A 117 -52.38 7.21 -6.43
CA PHE A 117 -53.60 6.56 -5.89
C PHE A 117 -54.41 5.83 -6.96
N LEU A 118 -54.45 6.38 -8.18
CA LEU A 118 -55.15 5.80 -9.32
C LEU A 118 -54.56 4.46 -9.74
N GLU A 119 -53.24 4.31 -9.77
CA GLU A 119 -52.59 3.03 -10.11
C GLU A 119 -52.93 1.95 -9.08
N ARG A 120 -52.87 2.27 -7.78
CA ARG A 120 -53.25 1.32 -6.73
C ARG A 120 -54.71 0.88 -6.84
N LYS A 121 -55.62 1.80 -7.18
CA LYS A 121 -57.04 1.50 -7.37
C LYS A 121 -57.27 0.61 -8.59
N LEU A 122 -56.56 0.87 -9.70
CA LEU A 122 -56.65 0.09 -10.93
C LEU A 122 -56.09 -1.33 -10.74
N THR A 123 -54.91 -1.47 -10.12
CA THR A 123 -54.34 -2.79 -9.80
C THR A 123 -55.25 -3.58 -8.86
N ARG A 124 -55.85 -2.92 -7.86
CA ARG A 124 -56.81 -3.56 -6.95
C ARG A 124 -58.09 -3.99 -7.66
N TRP A 125 -58.62 -3.15 -8.55
CA TRP A 125 -59.83 -3.48 -9.31
C TRP A 125 -59.58 -4.65 -10.28
N LEU A 126 -58.43 -4.66 -10.97
CA LEU A 126 -58.00 -5.76 -11.82
C LEU A 126 -57.84 -7.08 -11.04
N ALA A 127 -57.15 -7.05 -9.90
CA ALA A 127 -56.98 -8.25 -9.07
C ALA A 127 -58.32 -8.85 -8.59
N LEU A 128 -59.31 -8.00 -8.26
CA LEU A 128 -60.65 -8.45 -7.88
C LEU A 128 -61.44 -9.07 -9.05
N HIS A 129 -61.15 -8.67 -10.28
CA HIS A 129 -61.80 -9.21 -11.47
C HIS A 129 -61.12 -10.46 -12.02
N GLU A 130 -59.82 -10.63 -11.78
CA GLU A 130 -59.08 -11.84 -12.17
C GLU A 130 -59.48 -13.08 -11.34
N ASP A 131 -59.81 -12.89 -10.06
CA ASP A 131 -60.27 -13.96 -9.17
C ASP A 131 -61.81 -14.12 -9.12
N SER A 132 -62.54 -13.38 -9.97
CA SER A 132 -63.99 -13.52 -10.08
C SER A 132 -64.33 -14.81 -10.83
N PRO A 133 -65.12 -15.75 -10.28
CA PRO A 133 -65.55 -16.92 -11.01
C PRO A 133 -66.38 -16.49 -12.23
N ALA A 134 -65.84 -16.68 -13.43
CA ALA A 134 -66.63 -16.60 -14.65
C ALA A 134 -67.62 -17.77 -14.61
N LEU A 135 -68.86 -17.48 -14.23
CA LEU A 135 -69.97 -18.42 -14.40
C LEU A 135 -70.13 -18.65 -15.90
N PHE A 136 -69.82 -19.87 -16.34
CA PHE A 136 -70.29 -20.43 -17.61
C PHE A 136 -71.79 -20.67 -17.54
#